data_AF-A0A1H8Y7T5-F1
#
_entry.id   AF-A0A1H8Y7T5-F1
#
_cell.length_a   1.000
_cell.length_b   1.000
_cell.length_c   1.000
_cell.angle_alpha   90.00
_cell.angle_beta   90.00
_cell.angle_gamma   90.00
#
_symmetry.space_group_name_H-M   'P 1'
#
loop_
_entity.id
_entity.type
_entity.pdbx_description
1 polymer ?
#
loop_
_entity_poly.entity_id
_entity_poly.type
_entity_poly.pdbx_seq_one_letter_code
_entity_poly.pdbx_strand_id
1 'polypeptide(L)'
;MAHQPEVFARSLEPEEAQRLVKITRSARDRVRLRRSGIVLASAQGRSAPEIAAMFAATEGYVREVIHAFNTSGFAALSPKWSGGRPAKFGPAARDQICRIAACKPAELGLPFTTWSLTKLVDYLADHAWIRASTETIRQILRKEGVSWQATKTWKASRDPDFVAKKTRILDLYDHPPADGRVICADEFGPLNLQPRPGRGWFPRGRPARQRATYTRTHGVRQMFAALDLATGQMFYRLRDRKRWPQFLDFCKQLRRRFPAGKLYLVCDNCDDDQVPSRAVA
;
A
#
# COMPACT_ATOMS: atom_id res chain seq x y z
N MET A 1 5.42 67.35 7.77
CA MET A 1 5.73 65.92 7.54
C MET A 1 6.84 65.89 6.49
N ALA A 2 7.99 65.28 6.79
CA ALA A 2 9.11 65.24 5.85
C ALA A 2 8.75 64.36 4.65
N HIS A 3 8.87 64.91 3.44
CA HIS A 3 8.66 64.17 2.20
C HIS A 3 9.74 63.08 2.13
N GLN A 4 9.35 61.80 2.18
CA GLN A 4 10.30 60.72 1.88
C GLN A 4 10.74 60.88 0.42
N PRO A 5 12.05 60.74 0.11
CA PRO A 5 12.53 60.83 -1.26
C PRO A 5 11.86 59.77 -2.13
N GLU A 6 11.48 60.14 -3.35
CA GLU A 6 10.87 59.21 -4.29
C GLU A 6 11.89 58.13 -4.72
N VAL A 7 11.43 56.89 -4.77
CA VAL A 7 12.25 55.73 -5.12
C VAL A 7 11.69 55.11 -6.38
N PHE A 8 12.52 55.03 -7.41
CA PHE A 8 12.20 54.43 -8.69
C PHE A 8 13.02 53.16 -8.93
N ALA A 9 12.47 52.26 -9.74
CA ALA A 9 13.22 51.13 -10.26
C ALA A 9 14.39 51.66 -11.11
N ARG A 10 15.55 50.99 -11.05
CA ARG A 10 16.69 51.30 -11.93
C ARG A 10 16.27 51.21 -13.39
N SER A 11 17.00 51.90 -14.27
CA SER A 11 16.80 51.78 -15.71
C SER A 11 16.82 50.31 -16.11
N LEU A 12 15.78 49.90 -16.83
CA LEU A 12 15.60 48.53 -17.30
C LEU A 12 16.14 48.43 -18.72
N GLU A 13 17.00 47.46 -18.96
CA GLU A 13 17.35 47.11 -20.34
C GLU A 13 16.12 46.58 -21.10
N PRO A 14 16.04 46.75 -22.43
CA PRO A 14 14.89 46.30 -23.22
C PRO A 14 14.52 44.82 -22.98
N GLU A 15 15.52 43.96 -22.79
CA GLU A 15 15.34 42.55 -22.49
C GLU A 15 14.72 42.32 -21.09
N GLU A 16 15.11 43.11 -20.10
CA GLU A 16 14.58 43.04 -18.74
C GLU A 16 13.11 43.51 -18.71
N ALA A 17 12.80 44.58 -19.44
CA ALA A 17 11.42 45.07 -19.59
C ALA A 17 10.52 44.02 -20.27
N GLN A 18 10.99 43.39 -21.35
CA GLN A 18 10.27 42.29 -22.00
C GLN A 18 10.06 41.10 -21.05
N ARG A 19 11.08 40.77 -20.25
CA ARG A 19 10.99 39.69 -19.25
C ARG A 19 9.95 40.00 -18.17
N LEU A 20 9.88 41.24 -17.68
CA LEU A 20 8.86 41.67 -16.71
C LEU A 20 7.45 41.57 -17.30
N VAL A 21 7.25 42.05 -18.53
CA VAL A 21 5.95 41.94 -19.24
C VAL A 21 5.55 40.48 -19.45
N LYS A 22 6.51 39.60 -19.75
CA LYS A 22 6.24 38.16 -19.86
C LYS A 22 5.79 37.59 -18.52
N ILE A 23 6.46 37.94 -17.43
CA ILE A 23 6.11 37.45 -16.08
C ILE A 23 4.72 37.92 -15.66
N THR A 24 4.34 39.17 -15.91
CA THR A 24 3.00 39.67 -15.56
C THR A 24 1.89 38.96 -16.34
N ARG A 25 2.17 38.43 -17.53
CA ARG A 25 1.22 37.66 -18.35
C ARG A 25 1.17 36.17 -18.03
N SER A 26 2.28 35.56 -17.62
CA SER A 26 2.40 34.09 -17.55
C SER A 26 2.65 33.51 -16.15
N ALA A 27 2.93 34.32 -15.14
CA ALA A 27 3.25 33.81 -13.81
C ALA A 27 2.02 33.26 -13.09
N ARG A 28 2.11 32.00 -12.61
CA ARG A 28 1.09 31.38 -11.75
C ARG A 28 1.17 31.84 -10.29
N ASP A 29 2.35 32.26 -9.84
CA ASP A 29 2.57 32.76 -8.49
C ASP A 29 2.09 34.21 -8.35
N ARG A 30 1.09 34.43 -7.50
CA ARG A 30 0.46 35.74 -7.31
C ARG A 30 1.42 36.78 -6.72
N VAL A 31 2.33 36.38 -5.85
CA VAL A 31 3.31 37.29 -5.24
C VAL A 31 4.29 37.77 -6.29
N ARG A 32 4.79 36.85 -7.11
CA ARG A 32 5.72 37.16 -8.21
C ARG A 32 5.07 38.05 -9.27
N LEU A 33 3.81 37.78 -9.62
CA LEU A 33 3.05 38.59 -10.57
C LEU A 33 2.87 40.03 -10.03
N ARG A 34 2.43 40.17 -8.77
CA ARG A 34 2.21 41.48 -8.13
C ARG A 34 3.49 42.30 -8.03
N ARG A 35 4.60 41.70 -7.59
CA ARG A 35 5.89 42.38 -7.49
C ARG A 35 6.43 42.80 -8.86
N SER A 36 6.24 41.98 -9.89
CA SER A 36 6.66 42.33 -11.26
C SER A 36 5.85 43.49 -11.82
N GLY A 37 4.55 43.55 -11.54
CA GLY A 37 3.69 44.68 -11.89
C GLY A 37 4.11 45.99 -11.21
N ILE A 38 4.47 45.92 -9.92
CA ILE A 38 4.98 47.08 -9.17
C ILE A 38 6.26 47.64 -9.81
N VAL A 39 7.23 46.76 -10.12
CA VAL A 39 8.49 47.18 -10.77
C VAL A 39 8.25 47.77 -12.16
N LEU A 40 7.37 47.16 -12.96
CA LEU A 40 7.02 47.66 -14.28
C LEU A 40 6.35 49.04 -14.23
N ALA A 41 5.42 49.26 -13.29
CA ALA A 41 4.77 50.55 -13.11
C ALA A 41 5.76 51.63 -12.63
N SER A 42 6.72 51.27 -11.78
CA SER A 42 7.79 52.17 -11.36
C SER A 42 8.73 52.53 -12.51
N ALA A 43 9.08 51.58 -13.37
CA ALA A 43 9.89 51.83 -14.56
C ALA A 43 9.18 52.70 -15.61
N GLN A 44 7.84 52.77 -15.58
CA GLN A 44 7.03 53.67 -16.39
C GLN A 44 6.91 55.09 -15.79
N GLY A 45 7.62 55.38 -14.70
CA GLY A 45 7.64 56.70 -14.07
C GLY A 45 6.51 56.96 -13.08
N ARG A 46 5.74 55.94 -12.68
CA ARG A 46 4.71 56.12 -11.64
C ARG A 46 5.33 56.19 -10.25
N SER A 47 4.80 57.08 -9.42
CA SER A 47 5.27 57.27 -8.04
C SER A 47 4.80 56.12 -7.13
N ALA A 48 5.51 55.91 -6.01
CA ALA A 48 5.14 54.86 -5.06
C ALA A 48 3.68 54.98 -4.51
N PRO A 49 3.14 56.19 -4.23
CA PRO A 49 1.73 56.36 -3.87
C PRO A 49 0.74 55.93 -4.96
N GLU A 50 1.01 56.28 -6.22
CA GLU A 50 0.15 55.89 -7.35
C GLU A 50 0.12 54.37 -7.55
N ILE A 51 1.29 53.75 -7.45
CA ILE A 51 1.43 52.29 -7.55
C ILE A 51 0.72 51.61 -6.36
N ALA A 52 0.84 52.15 -5.15
CA ALA A 52 0.16 51.64 -3.97
C ALA A 52 -1.37 51.62 -4.16
N ALA A 53 -1.94 52.70 -4.70
CA ALA A 53 -3.35 52.77 -5.06
C ALA A 53 -3.74 51.75 -6.15
N MET A 54 -2.93 51.62 -7.21
CA MET A 54 -3.20 50.68 -8.32
C MET A 54 -3.19 49.21 -7.88
N PHE A 55 -2.24 48.83 -7.01
CA PHE A 55 -2.06 47.45 -6.58
C PHE A 55 -2.73 47.13 -5.25
N ALA A 56 -3.52 48.04 -4.66
CA ALA A 56 -4.12 47.91 -3.33
C ALA A 56 -3.08 47.47 -2.26
N ALA A 57 -1.94 48.15 -2.23
CA ALA A 57 -0.81 47.88 -1.34
C ALA A 57 -0.49 49.10 -0.48
N THR A 58 0.37 48.94 0.53
CA THR A 58 0.91 50.09 1.27
C THR A 58 2.10 50.69 0.52
N GLU A 59 2.31 52.00 0.62
CA GLU A 59 3.47 52.65 -0.02
C GLU A 59 4.80 52.07 0.48
N GLY A 60 4.86 51.72 1.77
CA GLY A 60 6.03 51.07 2.37
C GLY A 60 6.38 49.74 1.67
N TYR A 61 5.37 48.91 1.38
CA TYR A 61 5.58 47.66 0.64
C TYR A 61 6.05 47.91 -0.80
N VAL A 62 5.48 48.93 -1.47
CA VAL A 62 5.91 49.31 -2.83
C VAL A 62 7.38 49.74 -2.85
N ARG A 63 7.79 50.61 -1.92
CA ARG A 63 9.19 51.04 -1.76
C ARG A 63 10.10 49.86 -1.47
N GLU A 64 9.71 48.95 -0.58
CA GLU A 64 10.46 47.73 -0.26
C GLU A 64 10.70 46.86 -1.51
N VAL A 65 9.66 46.66 -2.33
CA VAL A 65 9.77 45.87 -3.57
C VAL A 65 10.71 46.54 -4.57
N ILE A 66 10.62 47.87 -4.74
CA ILE A 66 11.49 48.62 -5.66
C ILE A 66 12.95 48.57 -5.17
N HIS A 67 13.20 48.80 -3.89
CA HIS A 67 14.55 48.68 -3.31
C HIS A 67 15.12 47.27 -3.44
N ALA A 68 14.31 46.25 -3.18
CA ALA A 68 14.71 44.85 -3.31
C ALA A 68 15.07 44.51 -4.76
N PHE A 69 14.30 45.01 -5.74
CA PHE A 69 14.60 44.84 -7.16
C PHE A 69 15.86 45.59 -7.58
N ASN A 70 16.07 46.82 -7.10
CA ASN A 70 17.30 47.57 -7.39
C ASN A 70 18.56 46.89 -6.82
N THR A 71 18.42 46.21 -5.68
CA THR A 71 19.54 45.53 -5.01
C THR A 71 19.81 44.14 -5.58
N SER A 72 18.77 43.36 -5.89
CA SER A 72 18.89 41.91 -6.19
C SER A 72 18.17 41.48 -7.49
N GLY A 73 17.68 42.44 -8.28
CA GLY A 73 17.06 42.21 -9.58
C GLY A 73 15.85 41.27 -9.53
N PHE A 74 15.75 40.40 -10.53
CA PHE A 74 14.65 39.44 -10.67
C PHE A 74 14.54 38.44 -9.51
N ALA A 75 15.61 38.21 -8.73
CA ALA A 75 15.56 37.32 -7.56
C ALA A 75 14.62 37.85 -6.47
N ALA A 76 14.48 39.19 -6.35
CA ALA A 76 13.57 39.84 -5.41
C ALA A 76 12.08 39.56 -5.69
N LEU A 77 11.75 39.24 -6.94
CA LEU A 77 10.37 39.03 -7.37
C LEU A 77 9.80 37.69 -6.87
N SER A 78 10.66 36.72 -6.59
CA SER A 78 10.23 35.43 -6.05
C SER A 78 9.83 35.56 -4.57
N PRO A 79 8.71 34.94 -4.14
CA PRO A 79 8.36 34.91 -2.73
C PRO A 79 9.46 34.21 -1.93
N LYS A 80 9.89 34.87 -0.86
CA LYS A 80 10.71 34.23 0.18
C LYS A 80 9.74 33.49 1.09
N TRP A 81 9.52 32.21 0.80
CA TRP A 81 8.77 31.34 1.71
C TRP A 81 9.60 31.20 2.98
N SER A 82 9.23 31.92 4.03
CA SER A 82 9.76 31.63 5.36
C SER A 82 9.34 30.21 5.71
N GLY A 83 10.30 29.34 6.00
CA GLY A 83 10.04 27.99 6.45
C GLY A 83 9.04 28.03 7.59
N GLY A 84 8.04 27.15 7.54
CA GLY A 84 7.05 27.05 8.60
C GLY A 84 7.68 26.70 9.95
N ARG A 85 6.84 26.55 10.97
CA ARG A 85 7.29 26.17 12.32
C ARG A 85 8.26 24.97 12.23
N PRO A 86 9.45 25.05 12.88
CA PRO A 86 10.38 23.94 12.91
C PRO A 86 9.69 22.64 13.33
N ALA A 87 10.05 21.54 12.67
CA ALA A 87 9.46 20.26 12.99
C ALA A 87 9.78 19.87 14.44
N LYS A 88 8.75 19.56 15.23
CA LYS A 88 8.91 19.18 16.65
C LYS A 88 9.69 17.87 16.83
N PHE A 89 9.58 16.95 15.87
CA PHE A 89 10.26 15.67 15.90
C PHE A 89 11.34 15.64 14.82
N GLY A 90 12.60 15.64 15.27
CA GLY A 90 13.77 15.47 14.43
C GLY A 90 13.90 14.05 13.87
N PRO A 91 14.87 13.81 12.97
CA PRO A 91 15.06 12.52 12.31
C PRO A 91 15.21 11.34 13.27
N ALA A 92 15.99 11.51 14.34
CA ALA A 92 16.23 10.45 15.35
C ALA A 92 14.93 9.99 16.04
N ALA A 93 14.05 10.94 16.41
CA ALA A 93 12.78 10.62 17.03
C ALA A 93 11.84 9.88 16.05
N ARG A 94 11.85 10.26 14.77
CA ARG A 94 11.04 9.57 13.74
C ARG A 94 11.52 8.16 13.49
N ASP A 95 12.82 7.96 13.42
CA ASP A 95 13.42 6.64 13.25
C ASP A 95 13.10 5.73 14.43
N GLN A 96 13.18 6.25 15.66
CA GLN A 96 12.77 5.51 16.85
C GLN A 96 11.29 5.14 16.84
N ILE A 97 10.39 6.06 16.43
CA ILE A 97 8.96 5.78 16.26
C ILE A 97 8.75 4.63 15.26
N CYS A 98 9.44 4.67 14.12
CA CYS A 98 9.31 3.66 13.07
C CYS A 98 9.83 2.29 13.54
N ARG A 99 10.96 2.25 14.25
CA ARG A 99 11.50 1.03 14.83
C ARG A 99 10.52 0.39 15.81
N ILE A 100 9.98 1.16 16.76
CA ILE A 100 9.01 0.65 17.73
C ILE A 100 7.74 0.14 17.04
N ALA A 101 7.24 0.87 16.04
CA ALA A 101 6.07 0.48 15.26
C ALA A 101 6.28 -0.82 14.46
N ALA A 102 7.52 -1.12 14.06
CA ALA A 102 7.88 -2.35 13.33
C ALA A 102 8.11 -3.56 14.25
N CYS A 103 8.43 -3.35 15.53
CA CYS A 103 8.57 -4.43 16.49
C CYS A 103 7.23 -5.08 16.83
N LYS A 104 7.23 -6.39 17.10
CA LYS A 104 6.03 -7.06 17.62
C LYS A 104 5.84 -6.65 19.07
N PRO A 105 4.62 -6.24 19.49
CA PRO A 105 4.39 -5.86 20.88
C PRO A 105 4.70 -7.00 21.87
N ALA A 106 4.54 -8.26 21.46
CA ALA A 106 4.91 -9.43 22.25
C ALA A 106 6.42 -9.51 22.57
N GLU A 107 7.29 -9.06 21.65
CA GLU A 107 8.74 -8.98 21.87
C GLU A 107 9.10 -7.88 22.90
N LEU A 108 8.17 -6.96 23.14
CA LEU A 108 8.27 -5.89 24.14
C LEU A 108 7.53 -6.24 25.45
N GLY A 109 7.09 -7.49 25.61
CA GLY A 109 6.38 -7.96 26.81
C GLY A 109 4.94 -7.47 26.94
N LEU A 110 4.33 -6.95 25.87
CA LEU A 110 2.96 -6.41 25.91
C LEU A 110 1.91 -7.50 25.64
N PRO A 111 0.72 -7.42 26.27
CA PRO A 111 -0.30 -8.48 26.21
C PRO A 111 -1.14 -8.48 24.92
N PHE A 112 -0.61 -7.94 23.81
CA PHE A 112 -1.31 -7.88 22.54
C PHE A 112 -0.37 -8.18 21.36
N THR A 113 -0.93 -8.60 20.23
CA THR A 113 -0.15 -9.07 19.09
C THR A 113 0.12 -8.00 18.05
N THR A 114 -0.65 -6.90 18.03
CA THR A 114 -0.55 -5.86 17.01
C THR A 114 -0.72 -4.45 17.58
N TRP A 115 -0.03 -3.48 16.96
CA TRP A 115 -0.13 -2.06 17.35
C TRP A 115 -1.43 -1.43 16.86
N SER A 116 -2.15 -0.71 17.73
CA SER A 116 -3.01 0.38 17.26
C SER A 116 -2.23 1.69 17.38
N LEU A 117 -2.62 2.72 16.62
CA LEU A 117 -1.98 4.04 16.73
C LEU A 117 -2.07 4.59 18.16
N THR A 118 -3.18 4.37 18.85
CA THR A 118 -3.35 4.77 20.26
C THR A 118 -2.37 4.05 21.17
N LYS A 119 -2.29 2.72 21.08
CA LYS A 119 -1.34 1.93 21.88
C LYS A 119 0.11 2.31 21.61
N LEU A 120 0.43 2.63 20.36
CA LEU A 120 1.76 3.08 19.98
C LEU A 120 2.07 4.45 20.59
N VAL A 121 1.12 5.39 20.58
CA VAL A 121 1.28 6.70 21.25
C VAL A 121 1.50 6.53 22.75
N ASP A 122 0.69 5.70 23.41
CA ASP A 122 0.80 5.47 24.85
C ASP A 122 2.17 4.86 25.19
N TYR A 123 2.58 3.83 24.44
CA TYR A 123 3.89 3.20 24.63
C TYR A 123 5.06 4.18 24.41
N LEU A 124 4.97 5.01 23.37
CA LEU A 124 5.98 6.04 23.07
C LEU A 124 6.07 7.12 24.16
N ALA A 125 4.94 7.49 24.76
CA ALA A 125 4.91 8.45 25.86
C ALA A 125 5.57 7.87 27.12
N ASP A 126 5.30 6.61 27.43
CA ASP A 126 5.77 5.93 28.65
C ASP A 126 7.24 5.50 28.57
N HIS A 127 7.69 4.99 27.41
CA HIS A 127 8.98 4.32 27.28
C HIS A 127 10.02 5.10 26.46
N ALA A 128 9.57 6.02 25.60
CA ALA A 128 10.45 6.81 24.74
C ALA A 128 10.40 8.32 25.02
N TRP A 129 9.55 8.76 25.97
CA TRP A 129 9.27 10.17 26.28
C TRP A 129 8.86 11.01 25.07
N ILE A 130 8.31 10.36 24.04
CA ILE A 130 7.82 10.99 22.82
C ILE A 130 6.31 11.21 22.98
N ARG A 131 5.93 12.44 23.35
CA ARG A 131 4.52 12.85 23.48
C ARG A 131 4.02 13.50 22.20
N ALA A 132 3.22 12.78 21.43
CA ALA A 132 2.64 13.24 20.17
C ALA A 132 1.18 12.81 20.06
N SER A 133 0.39 13.54 19.26
CA SER A 133 -0.97 13.10 18.93
C SER A 133 -0.95 11.88 18.00
N THR A 134 -2.02 11.09 18.01
CA THR A 134 -2.23 9.95 17.12
C THR A 134 -2.07 10.32 15.64
N GLU A 135 -2.61 11.47 15.23
CA GLU A 135 -2.47 11.97 13.86
C GLU A 135 -1.02 12.34 13.51
N THR A 136 -0.26 12.86 14.47
CA THR A 136 1.16 13.18 14.25
C THR A 136 1.97 11.91 14.02
N ILE A 137 1.76 10.88 14.84
CA ILE A 137 2.40 9.57 14.65
C ILE A 137 1.99 8.96 13.31
N ARG A 138 0.70 9.03 12.94
CA ARG A 138 0.21 8.53 11.65
C ARG A 138 0.90 9.22 10.47
N GLN A 139 1.06 10.54 10.53
CA GLN A 139 1.73 11.32 9.48
C GLN A 139 3.22 10.98 9.39
N ILE A 140 3.89 10.79 10.53
CA ILE A 140 5.30 10.36 10.57
C ILE A 140 5.44 8.98 9.89
N LEU A 141 4.66 7.99 10.33
CA LEU A 141 4.73 6.63 9.77
C LEU A 141 4.48 6.64 8.25
N ARG A 142 3.45 7.37 7.78
CA ARG A 142 3.17 7.50 6.35
C ARG A 142 4.31 8.14 5.57
N LYS A 143 4.93 9.19 6.12
CA LYS A 143 6.02 9.90 5.45
C LYS A 143 7.28 9.04 5.36
N GLU A 144 7.53 8.21 6.37
CA GLU A 144 8.65 7.27 6.42
C GLU A 144 8.33 5.92 5.73
N GLY A 145 7.20 5.80 5.03
CA GLY A 145 6.83 4.60 4.27
C GLY A 145 6.34 3.42 5.11
N VAL A 146 6.12 3.59 6.41
CA VAL A 146 5.56 2.56 7.29
C VAL A 146 4.03 2.59 7.20
N SER A 147 3.46 1.46 6.80
CA SER A 147 2.02 1.30 6.61
C SER A 147 1.48 0.11 7.37
N TRP A 148 0.21 0.16 7.74
CA TRP A 148 -0.49 -0.96 8.34
C TRP A 148 -0.76 -2.03 7.28
N GLN A 149 -0.18 -3.21 7.47
CA GLN A 149 -0.30 -4.33 6.52
C GLN A 149 -0.79 -5.59 7.23
N ALA A 150 -1.49 -6.45 6.48
CA ALA A 150 -1.91 -7.74 6.99
C ALA A 150 -0.70 -8.66 7.16
N THR A 151 -0.57 -9.27 8.34
CA THR A 151 0.41 -10.34 8.57
C THR A 151 0.10 -11.51 7.65
N LYS A 152 1.07 -11.89 6.81
CA LYS A 152 0.96 -13.09 5.97
C LYS A 152 1.45 -14.29 6.76
N THR A 153 0.70 -15.38 6.72
CA THR A 153 1.19 -16.67 7.16
C THR A 153 2.13 -17.23 6.10
N TRP A 154 3.28 -17.72 6.53
CA TRP A 154 4.23 -18.43 5.69
C TRP A 154 4.37 -19.85 6.23
N LYS A 155 4.39 -20.84 5.33
CA LYS A 155 4.71 -22.22 5.68
C LYS A 155 6.13 -22.49 5.18
N ALA A 156 7.02 -22.83 6.11
CA ALA A 156 8.30 -23.46 5.79
C ALA A 156 8.16 -24.95 6.08
N SER A 157 8.57 -25.81 5.15
CA SER A 157 8.67 -27.24 5.43
C SER A 157 9.81 -27.48 6.43
N ARG A 158 9.59 -28.38 7.39
CA ARG A 158 10.63 -28.86 8.32
C ARG A 158 11.34 -30.11 7.80
N ASP A 159 10.94 -30.60 6.63
CA ASP A 159 11.50 -31.79 6.00
C ASP A 159 12.92 -31.51 5.46
N PRO A 160 13.95 -32.22 5.93
CA PRO A 160 15.32 -32.09 5.42
C PRO A 160 15.42 -32.31 3.90
N ASP A 161 14.56 -33.16 3.33
CA ASP A 161 14.57 -33.51 1.90
C ASP A 161 13.62 -32.63 1.07
N PHE A 162 13.04 -31.57 1.66
CA PHE A 162 12.05 -30.72 0.99
C PHE A 162 12.54 -30.19 -0.36
N VAL A 163 13.80 -29.73 -0.42
CA VAL A 163 14.38 -29.18 -1.65
C VAL A 163 14.46 -30.26 -2.72
N ALA A 164 14.96 -31.45 -2.38
CA ALA A 164 15.07 -32.56 -3.32
C ALA A 164 13.70 -33.02 -3.83
N LYS A 165 12.71 -33.20 -2.94
CA LYS A 165 11.34 -33.57 -3.29
C LYS A 165 10.67 -32.52 -4.17
N LYS A 166 10.81 -31.24 -3.81
CA LYS A 166 10.30 -30.12 -4.60
C LYS A 166 10.91 -30.09 -5.99
N THR A 167 12.24 -30.20 -6.10
CA THR A 167 12.92 -30.20 -7.40
C THR A 167 12.45 -31.35 -8.27
N ARG A 168 12.27 -32.55 -7.71
CA ARG A 168 11.72 -33.71 -8.45
C ARG A 168 10.30 -33.46 -8.96
N ILE A 169 9.43 -32.87 -8.15
CA ILE A 169 8.05 -32.55 -8.55
C ILE A 169 8.04 -31.48 -9.65
N LEU A 170 8.87 -30.45 -9.52
CA LEU A 170 8.99 -29.41 -10.54
C LEU A 170 9.52 -29.97 -11.86
N ASP A 171 10.51 -30.86 -11.82
CA ASP A 171 11.02 -31.54 -13.01
C ASP A 171 9.94 -32.40 -13.69
N LEU A 172 9.09 -33.09 -12.92
CA LEU A 172 7.92 -33.80 -13.47
C LEU A 172 6.91 -32.88 -14.15
N TYR A 173 6.80 -31.62 -13.72
CA TYR A 173 5.91 -30.64 -14.33
C TYR A 173 6.50 -30.05 -15.61
N ASP A 174 7.80 -29.73 -15.60
CA ASP A 174 8.50 -29.14 -16.74
C ASP A 174 8.82 -30.18 -17.83
N HIS A 175 9.15 -31.41 -17.43
CA HIS A 175 9.53 -32.52 -18.29
C HIS A 175 8.68 -33.78 -18.02
N PRO A 176 7.37 -33.75 -18.34
CA PRO A 176 6.49 -34.89 -18.10
C PRO A 176 6.95 -36.13 -18.87
N PRO A 177 7.04 -37.31 -18.23
CA PRO A 177 7.51 -38.53 -18.90
C PRO A 177 6.60 -38.95 -20.06
N ALA A 178 7.20 -39.29 -21.21
CA ALA A 178 6.46 -39.72 -22.40
C ALA A 178 5.79 -41.11 -22.24
N ASP A 179 6.19 -41.89 -21.23
CA ASP A 179 5.68 -43.24 -20.96
C ASP A 179 4.41 -43.26 -20.07
N GLY A 180 3.87 -42.09 -19.75
CA GLY A 180 2.75 -41.99 -18.82
C GLY A 180 2.06 -40.62 -18.77
N ARG A 181 1.28 -40.43 -17.70
CA ARG A 181 0.61 -39.15 -17.39
C ARG A 181 0.93 -38.71 -15.97
N VAL A 182 1.12 -37.40 -15.81
CA VAL A 182 1.27 -36.76 -14.51
C VAL A 182 -0.09 -36.24 -14.06
N ILE A 183 -0.56 -36.74 -12.92
CA ILE A 183 -1.85 -36.41 -12.33
C ILE A 183 -1.61 -35.85 -10.93
N CYS A 184 -2.09 -34.65 -10.66
CA CYS A 184 -2.07 -34.07 -9.33
C CYS A 184 -3.38 -34.39 -8.61
N ALA A 185 -3.33 -35.15 -7.52
CA ALA A 185 -4.49 -35.47 -6.69
C ALA A 185 -4.49 -34.65 -5.40
N ASP A 186 -5.66 -34.15 -5.06
CA ASP A 186 -5.88 -33.37 -3.84
C ASP A 186 -7.25 -33.68 -3.25
N GLU A 187 -7.40 -33.36 -1.98
CA GLU A 187 -8.65 -33.46 -1.26
C GLU A 187 -9.16 -32.08 -0.84
N PHE A 188 -10.40 -31.81 -1.24
CA PHE A 188 -11.11 -30.60 -0.87
C PHE A 188 -12.28 -30.89 0.07
N GLY A 189 -12.23 -30.26 1.23
CA GLY A 189 -13.38 -30.12 2.11
C GLY A 189 -13.00 -29.75 3.54
N PRO A 190 -13.98 -29.65 4.44
CA PRO A 190 -15.38 -30.03 4.29
C PRO A 190 -16.18 -29.14 3.32
N LEU A 191 -16.79 -29.75 2.30
CA LEU A 191 -17.76 -29.08 1.42
C LEU A 191 -19.13 -29.07 2.08
N ASN A 192 -19.63 -27.89 2.40
CA ASN A 192 -20.91 -27.68 3.02
C ASN A 192 -21.69 -26.54 2.36
N LEU A 193 -23.02 -26.69 2.31
CA LEU A 193 -23.90 -25.63 1.86
C LEU A 193 -23.98 -24.56 2.95
N GLN A 194 -23.21 -23.50 2.77
CA GLN A 194 -23.19 -22.35 3.67
C GLN A 194 -24.14 -21.29 3.12
N PRO A 195 -25.09 -20.81 3.94
CA PRO A 195 -25.94 -19.72 3.50
C PRO A 195 -25.06 -18.45 3.44
N ARG A 196 -24.93 -17.85 2.26
CA ARG A 196 -24.07 -16.67 2.04
C ARG A 196 -24.89 -15.39 2.18
N PRO A 197 -24.35 -14.34 2.80
CA PRO A 197 -24.99 -13.02 2.77
C PRO A 197 -25.04 -12.52 1.32
N GLY A 198 -26.14 -11.87 0.95
CA GLY A 198 -26.38 -11.41 -0.41
C GLY A 198 -27.23 -10.14 -0.45
N ARG A 199 -27.56 -9.71 -1.66
CA ARG A 199 -28.46 -8.57 -1.92
C ARG A 199 -29.83 -9.10 -2.33
N GLY A 200 -30.88 -8.41 -1.89
CA GLY A 200 -32.26 -8.78 -2.19
C GLY A 200 -33.20 -7.61 -1.96
N TRP A 201 -34.47 -7.81 -2.30
CA TRP A 201 -35.53 -6.82 -2.11
C TRP A 201 -36.05 -6.87 -0.68
N PHE A 202 -35.89 -5.78 0.06
CA PHE A 202 -36.33 -5.67 1.45
C PHE A 202 -36.92 -4.27 1.72
N PRO A 203 -37.83 -4.13 2.71
CA PRO A 203 -38.31 -2.81 3.13
C PRO A 203 -37.17 -1.89 3.57
N ARG A 204 -37.32 -0.58 3.31
CA ARG A 204 -36.30 0.43 3.62
C ARG A 204 -35.94 0.41 5.12
N GLY A 205 -34.64 0.36 5.43
CA GLY A 205 -34.13 0.31 6.81
C GLY A 205 -34.30 -1.04 7.53
N ARG A 206 -34.88 -2.06 6.87
CA ARG A 206 -35.11 -3.39 7.44
C ARG A 206 -34.47 -4.48 6.57
N PRO A 207 -33.13 -4.56 6.51
CA PRO A 207 -32.47 -5.62 5.76
C PRO A 207 -32.76 -6.98 6.40
N ALA A 208 -32.82 -8.04 5.58
CA ALA A 208 -32.84 -9.40 6.11
C ALA A 208 -31.57 -9.66 6.93
N ARG A 209 -31.75 -10.26 8.10
CA ARG A 209 -30.66 -10.59 9.01
C ARG A 209 -30.42 -12.08 8.98
N GLN A 210 -29.17 -12.45 8.74
CA GLN A 210 -28.71 -13.82 8.83
C GLN A 210 -27.97 -14.00 10.14
N ARG A 211 -28.26 -15.08 10.88
CA ARG A 211 -27.52 -15.41 12.11
C ARG A 211 -26.07 -15.75 11.75
N ALA A 212 -25.11 -15.27 12.56
CA ALA A 212 -23.70 -15.61 12.39
C ALA A 212 -23.44 -17.12 12.55
N THR A 213 -24.22 -17.78 13.42
CA THR A 213 -24.23 -19.24 13.58
C THR A 213 -25.27 -19.86 12.66
N TYR A 214 -24.86 -20.86 11.87
CA TYR A 214 -25.74 -21.64 11.01
C TYR A 214 -25.63 -23.13 11.31
N THR A 215 -26.75 -23.84 11.16
CA THR A 215 -26.81 -25.30 11.34
C THR A 215 -26.58 -25.99 10.00
N ARG A 216 -25.72 -27.02 9.98
CA ARG A 216 -25.40 -27.79 8.76
C ARG A 216 -26.46 -28.87 8.50
N THR A 217 -27.64 -28.47 8.03
CA THR A 217 -28.79 -29.38 7.83
C THR A 217 -28.61 -30.37 6.67
N HIS A 218 -27.85 -30.00 5.65
CA HIS A 218 -27.66 -30.81 4.44
C HIS A 218 -26.40 -31.70 4.48
N GLY A 219 -25.82 -31.89 5.67
CA GLY A 219 -24.59 -32.66 5.85
C GLY A 219 -23.33 -31.97 5.32
N VAL A 220 -22.23 -32.71 5.36
CA VAL A 220 -20.91 -32.31 4.87
C VAL A 220 -20.43 -33.38 3.88
N ARG A 221 -19.85 -32.95 2.77
CA ARG A 221 -19.21 -33.83 1.78
C ARG A 221 -17.71 -33.55 1.74
N GLN A 222 -16.95 -34.52 1.28
CA GLN A 222 -15.53 -34.42 0.96
C GLN A 222 -15.36 -34.70 -0.51
N MET A 223 -14.51 -33.93 -1.19
CA MET A 223 -14.24 -34.09 -2.61
C MET A 223 -12.81 -34.58 -2.78
N PHE A 224 -12.63 -35.73 -3.43
CA PHE A 224 -11.34 -36.10 -3.99
C PHE A 224 -11.30 -35.61 -5.43
N ALA A 225 -10.26 -34.89 -5.80
CA ALA A 225 -10.06 -34.36 -7.13
C ALA A 225 -8.68 -34.77 -7.67
N ALA A 226 -8.58 -34.90 -8.98
CA ALA A 226 -7.37 -35.21 -9.71
C ALA A 226 -7.33 -34.38 -10.98
N LEU A 227 -6.22 -33.69 -11.20
CA LEU A 227 -5.97 -32.86 -12.37
C LEU A 227 -4.95 -33.56 -13.27
N ASP A 228 -5.32 -33.85 -14.51
CA ASP A 228 -4.38 -34.28 -15.55
C ASP A 228 -3.65 -33.05 -16.10
N LEU A 229 -2.33 -32.96 -15.83
CA LEU A 229 -1.53 -31.80 -16.25
C LEU A 229 -1.39 -31.67 -17.77
N ALA A 230 -1.48 -32.78 -18.50
CA ALA A 230 -1.33 -32.76 -19.95
C ALA A 230 -2.56 -32.16 -20.66
N THR A 231 -3.75 -32.35 -20.09
CA THR A 231 -5.02 -31.94 -20.71
C THR A 231 -5.74 -30.80 -19.98
N GLY A 232 -5.34 -30.52 -18.74
CA GLY A 232 -6.07 -29.63 -17.84
C GLY A 232 -7.42 -30.21 -17.36
N GLN A 233 -7.71 -31.49 -17.66
CA GLN A 233 -8.98 -32.10 -17.27
C GLN A 233 -8.97 -32.46 -15.79
N MET A 234 -10.03 -32.07 -15.08
CA MET A 234 -10.25 -32.42 -13.67
C MET A 234 -11.24 -33.58 -13.54
N PHE A 235 -10.88 -34.58 -12.75
CA PHE A 235 -11.71 -35.70 -12.34
C PHE A 235 -12.00 -35.60 -10.85
N TYR A 236 -13.23 -35.81 -10.42
CA TYR A 236 -13.56 -35.68 -9.00
C TYR A 236 -14.63 -36.65 -8.54
N ARG A 237 -14.67 -36.92 -7.23
CA ARG A 237 -15.70 -37.71 -6.55
C ARG A 237 -16.06 -37.10 -5.21
N LEU A 238 -17.35 -36.97 -4.96
CA LEU A 238 -17.91 -36.58 -3.67
C LEU A 238 -18.13 -37.82 -2.79
N ARG A 239 -17.72 -37.74 -1.53
CA ARG A 239 -17.87 -38.77 -0.50
C ARG A 239 -18.39 -38.17 0.79
N ASP A 240 -18.97 -39.01 1.65
CA ASP A 240 -19.44 -38.58 2.97
C ASP A 240 -18.30 -38.41 3.98
N ARG A 241 -17.17 -39.10 3.77
CA ARG A 241 -16.05 -39.14 4.73
C ARG A 241 -14.70 -39.05 4.01
N LYS A 242 -13.76 -38.36 4.66
CA LYS A 242 -12.33 -38.28 4.34
C LYS A 242 -11.64 -39.48 4.99
N ARG A 243 -11.43 -40.58 4.25
CA ARG A 243 -10.57 -41.68 4.73
C ARG A 243 -9.82 -42.33 3.57
N TRP A 244 -8.73 -43.01 3.92
CA TRP A 244 -7.85 -43.68 2.97
C TRP A 244 -8.56 -44.69 2.04
N PRO A 245 -9.51 -45.54 2.49
CA PRO A 245 -10.20 -46.46 1.57
C PRO A 245 -10.98 -45.76 0.46
N GLN A 246 -11.58 -44.59 0.75
CA GLN A 246 -12.31 -43.81 -0.24
C GLN A 246 -11.34 -43.16 -1.25
N PHE A 247 -10.16 -42.73 -0.78
CA PHE A 247 -9.10 -42.22 -1.65
C PHE A 247 -8.53 -43.33 -2.55
N LEU A 248 -8.24 -44.51 -2.00
CA LEU A 248 -7.78 -45.65 -2.79
C LEU A 248 -8.81 -46.07 -3.86
N ASP A 249 -10.11 -46.06 -3.53
CA ASP A 249 -11.16 -46.31 -4.52
C ASP A 249 -11.17 -45.25 -5.64
N PHE A 250 -10.89 -44.00 -5.31
CA PHE A 250 -10.72 -42.93 -6.29
C PHE A 250 -9.49 -43.18 -7.18
N CYS A 251 -8.34 -43.54 -6.61
CA CYS A 251 -7.14 -43.93 -7.38
C CYS A 251 -7.40 -45.13 -8.31
N LYS A 252 -8.14 -46.14 -7.85
CA LYS A 252 -8.54 -47.29 -8.67
C LYS A 252 -9.41 -46.87 -9.85
N GLN A 253 -10.30 -45.90 -9.66
CA GLN A 253 -11.10 -45.33 -10.75
C GLN A 253 -10.24 -44.55 -11.76
N LEU A 254 -9.26 -43.77 -11.30
CA LEU A 254 -8.29 -43.11 -12.18
C LEU A 254 -7.50 -44.14 -13.01
N ARG A 255 -7.04 -45.24 -12.38
CA ARG A 255 -6.36 -46.33 -13.09
C ARG A 255 -7.24 -47.01 -14.15
N ARG A 256 -8.55 -47.16 -13.89
CA ARG A 256 -9.49 -47.69 -14.90
C ARG A 256 -9.68 -46.72 -16.06
N ARG A 257 -9.64 -45.41 -15.80
CA ARG A 257 -9.81 -44.36 -16.82
C ARG A 257 -8.59 -44.23 -17.73
N PHE A 258 -7.41 -44.46 -17.18
CA PHE A 258 -6.14 -44.47 -17.90
C PHE A 258 -5.56 -45.90 -17.87
N PRO A 259 -6.05 -46.82 -18.71
CA PRO A 259 -5.66 -48.23 -18.64
C PRO A 259 -4.25 -48.50 -19.17
N ALA A 260 -3.72 -47.65 -20.06
CA ALA A 260 -2.38 -47.78 -20.63
C ALA A 260 -1.37 -46.81 -19.99
N GLY A 261 -0.08 -47.18 -20.02
CA GLY A 261 1.02 -46.34 -19.53
C GLY A 261 1.11 -46.20 -18.01
N LYS A 262 2.16 -45.53 -17.56
CA LYS A 262 2.36 -45.22 -16.13
C LYS A 262 1.51 -44.02 -15.71
N LEU A 263 1.09 -44.02 -14.45
CA LEU A 263 0.44 -42.87 -13.82
C LEU A 263 1.36 -42.36 -12.71
N TYR A 264 1.88 -41.16 -12.90
CA TYR A 264 2.66 -40.43 -11.91
C TYR A 264 1.67 -39.60 -11.09
N LEU A 265 1.43 -39.99 -9.85
CA LEU A 265 0.42 -39.38 -8.99
C LEU A 265 1.09 -38.49 -7.96
N VAL A 266 0.96 -37.18 -8.13
CA VAL A 266 1.46 -36.19 -7.17
C VAL A 266 0.36 -35.88 -6.18
N CYS A 267 0.58 -36.19 -4.90
CA CYS A 267 -0.37 -35.94 -3.82
C CYS A 267 0.23 -34.93 -2.83
N ASP A 268 -0.51 -33.89 -2.47
CA ASP A 268 -0.13 -33.01 -1.35
C ASP A 268 -0.67 -33.62 -0.05
N ASN A 269 0.20 -34.30 0.70
CA ASN A 269 -0.02 -34.84 2.05
C ASN A 269 -1.45 -35.33 2.39
N CYS A 270 -1.72 -36.60 2.07
CA CYS A 270 -2.65 -37.39 2.88
C CYS A 270 -1.84 -37.85 4.11
N ASP A 271 -2.24 -37.47 5.33
CA ASP A 271 -1.47 -37.69 6.57
C ASP A 271 -0.71 -39.03 6.60
N ASP A 272 0.62 -38.94 6.63
CA ASP A 272 1.60 -40.02 6.37
C ASP A 272 1.73 -41.05 7.53
N ASP A 273 0.78 -41.10 8.45
CA ASP A 273 0.81 -42.03 9.60
C ASP A 273 0.18 -43.41 9.31
N GLN A 274 -0.30 -43.69 8.08
CA GLN A 274 -1.01 -44.95 7.77
C GLN A 274 -0.71 -45.61 6.41
N VAL A 275 0.43 -45.38 5.76
CA VAL A 275 0.74 -46.07 4.49
C VAL A 275 2.16 -46.67 4.49
N PRO A 276 2.33 -48.00 4.28
CA PRO A 276 3.66 -48.59 4.14
C PRO A 276 4.28 -48.22 2.78
N SER A 277 5.32 -47.39 2.84
CA SER A 277 6.50 -47.16 1.96
C SER A 277 6.59 -47.66 0.51
N ARG A 278 5.49 -47.87 -0.22
CA ARG A 278 5.52 -48.21 -1.66
C ARG A 278 4.32 -47.66 -2.43
N ALA A 279 4.20 -46.33 -2.55
CA ALA A 279 3.46 -45.69 -3.65
C ALA A 279 3.52 -44.15 -3.57
N VAL A 280 4.68 -43.52 -3.76
CA VAL A 280 4.74 -42.10 -4.17
C VAL A 280 5.96 -41.91 -5.06
N ALA A 281 5.76 -41.37 -6.26
CA ALA A 281 6.79 -40.86 -7.14
C ALA A 281 6.32 -39.53 -7.71
#